data_AF-A0A822FFV3-F1
#
_entry.id   AF-A0A822FFV3-F1
#
_cell.length_a   1.000
_cell.length_b   1.000
_cell.length_c   1.000
_cell.angle_alpha   90.00
_cell.angle_beta   90.00
_cell.angle_gamma   90.00
#
_symmetry.space_group_name_H-M   'P 1'
#
loop_
_entity.id
_entity.type
_entity.pdbx_description
1 polymer ?
#
loop_
_entity_poly.entity_id
_entity_poly.type
_entity_poly.pdbx_seq_one_letter_code
_entity_poly.pdbx_strand_id
1 'polypeptide(L)'
;SRRSGQTVQSQGNYNDRFIRYIIENPTTLNDETVNQINDNVWQLNEEERYDLYRYWLLKYRQHLQNSLDNQSRGYNVAASILAEYRQKEDYYLLKDTIIVAMTTTCAAKYHNVLEKL
;
A
#
# COMPACT_ATOMS: atom_id res chain seq x y z
N SER A 1 -8.08 -48.92 -21.43
CA SER A 1 -8.67 -47.90 -20.55
C SER A 1 -7.60 -46.86 -20.21
N ARG A 2 -7.59 -45.68 -20.89
CA ARG A 2 -6.58 -44.61 -20.73
C ARG A 2 -7.18 -43.20 -21.03
N ARG A 3 -8.40 -42.89 -20.58
CA ARG A 3 -9.05 -41.57 -20.83
C ARG A 3 -9.25 -40.68 -19.61
N SER A 4 -9.04 -41.18 -18.40
CA SER A 4 -9.31 -40.43 -17.16
C SER A 4 -8.23 -39.42 -16.74
N GLY A 5 -7.02 -39.50 -17.29
CA GLY A 5 -5.90 -38.62 -16.91
C GLY A 5 -5.84 -37.26 -17.64
N GLN A 6 -6.44 -37.15 -18.83
CA GLN A 6 -6.36 -35.92 -19.64
C GLN A 6 -7.40 -34.86 -19.23
N THR A 7 -8.54 -35.26 -18.67
CA THR A 7 -9.61 -34.34 -18.27
C THR A 7 -9.23 -33.51 -17.03
N VAL A 8 -8.58 -34.12 -16.04
CA VAL A 8 -8.23 -33.44 -14.77
C VAL A 8 -7.16 -32.37 -14.96
N GLN A 9 -6.16 -32.62 -15.83
CA GLN A 9 -5.09 -31.65 -16.11
C GLN A 9 -5.55 -30.46 -16.97
N SER A 10 -6.53 -30.68 -17.85
CA SER A 10 -7.14 -29.63 -18.66
C SER A 10 -8.02 -28.69 -17.82
N GLN A 11 -8.80 -29.25 -16.90
CA GLN A 11 -9.64 -28.48 -15.97
C GLN A 11 -8.81 -27.57 -15.05
N GLY A 12 -7.67 -28.05 -14.54
CA GLY A 12 -6.77 -27.26 -13.69
C GLY A 12 -6.18 -26.04 -14.40
N ASN A 13 -5.74 -26.20 -15.65
CA ASN A 13 -5.23 -25.10 -16.47
C ASN A 13 -6.30 -24.06 -16.84
N TYR A 14 -7.55 -24.49 -17.01
CA TYR A 14 -8.68 -23.58 -17.28
C TYR A 14 -8.97 -22.70 -16.06
N ASN A 15 -8.99 -23.29 -14.87
CA ASN A 15 -9.24 -22.57 -13.63
C ASN A 15 -8.16 -21.52 -13.33
N ASP A 16 -6.88 -21.85 -13.52
CA ASP A 16 -5.80 -20.87 -13.30
C ASP A 16 -5.90 -19.66 -14.22
N ARG A 17 -6.19 -19.87 -15.51
CA ARG A 17 -6.41 -18.76 -16.45
C ARG A 17 -7.64 -17.94 -16.09
N PHE A 18 -8.71 -18.60 -15.67
CA PHE A 18 -9.95 -17.94 -15.30
C PHE A 18 -9.81 -17.10 -14.02
N ILE A 19 -9.15 -17.63 -12.99
CA ILE A 19 -8.82 -16.88 -11.76
C ILE A 19 -7.92 -15.70 -12.09
N ARG A 20 -6.93 -15.88 -12.97
CA ARG A 20 -6.07 -14.78 -13.42
C ARG A 20 -6.87 -13.70 -14.15
N TYR A 21 -7.76 -14.09 -15.05
CA TYR A 21 -8.66 -13.18 -15.75
C TYR A 21 -9.54 -12.36 -14.78
N ILE A 22 -10.12 -13.02 -13.77
CA ILE A 22 -10.94 -12.37 -12.73
C ILE A 22 -10.13 -11.34 -11.95
N ILE A 23 -8.87 -11.63 -11.63
CA ILE A 23 -8.01 -10.73 -10.86
C ILE A 23 -7.55 -9.52 -11.70
N GLU A 24 -7.30 -9.74 -12.99
CA GLU A 24 -6.78 -8.73 -13.92
C GLU A 24 -7.88 -7.75 -14.41
N ASN A 25 -9.14 -8.19 -14.49
CA ASN A 25 -10.23 -7.36 -15.00
C ASN A 25 -11.11 -6.86 -13.85
N PRO A 26 -11.05 -5.55 -13.52
CA PRO A 26 -11.89 -4.98 -12.46
C PRO A 26 -13.36 -5.08 -12.84
N THR A 27 -14.23 -5.31 -11.85
CA THR A 27 -15.68 -5.31 -12.07
C THR A 27 -16.19 -3.90 -12.33
N THR A 28 -17.34 -3.83 -12.99
CA THR A 28 -18.10 -2.59 -13.21
C THR A 28 -19.23 -2.42 -12.19
N LEU A 29 -19.38 -3.34 -11.22
CA LEU A 29 -20.39 -3.21 -10.17
C LEU A 29 -20.10 -2.03 -9.25
N ASN A 30 -21.18 -1.32 -8.92
CA ASN A 30 -21.19 -0.19 -8.01
C ASN A 30 -21.85 -0.58 -6.68
N ASP A 31 -21.62 0.24 -5.65
CA ASP A 31 -22.12 0.01 -4.30
C ASP A 31 -23.66 -0.12 -4.28
N GLU A 32 -24.36 0.67 -5.10
CA GLU A 32 -25.82 0.63 -5.26
C GLU A 32 -26.32 -0.72 -5.78
N THR A 33 -25.66 -1.26 -6.80
CA THR A 33 -26.04 -2.56 -7.38
C THR A 33 -25.77 -3.70 -6.41
N VAL A 34 -24.69 -3.61 -5.63
CA VAL A 34 -24.36 -4.64 -4.63
C VAL A 34 -25.35 -4.62 -3.47
N ASN A 35 -25.82 -3.45 -3.05
CA ASN A 35 -26.81 -3.33 -1.98
C ASN A 35 -28.21 -3.84 -2.38
N GLN A 36 -28.49 -3.97 -3.68
CA GLN A 36 -29.74 -4.53 -4.21
C GLN A 36 -29.69 -6.05 -4.38
N ILE A 37 -28.51 -6.64 -4.33
CA ILE A 37 -28.34 -8.10 -4.41
C ILE A 37 -28.90 -8.70 -3.11
N ASN A 38 -29.81 -9.67 -3.28
CA ASN A 38 -30.44 -10.40 -2.18
C ASN A 38 -29.36 -11.03 -1.27
N ASP A 39 -29.57 -11.07 0.05
CA ASP A 39 -28.60 -11.56 1.05
C ASP A 39 -28.13 -13.01 0.80
N ASN A 40 -28.83 -13.76 -0.04
CA ASN A 40 -28.53 -15.14 -0.37
C ASN A 40 -27.64 -15.25 -1.62
N VAL A 41 -26.32 -15.13 -1.42
CA VAL A 41 -25.28 -15.28 -2.45
C VAL A 41 -25.38 -16.60 -3.25
N TRP A 42 -25.99 -17.63 -2.65
CA TRP A 42 -26.16 -18.95 -3.30
C TRP A 42 -27.28 -19.00 -4.34
N GLN A 43 -28.16 -18.00 -4.37
CA GLN A 43 -29.20 -17.86 -5.40
C GLN A 43 -28.70 -17.15 -6.66
N LEU A 44 -27.50 -16.55 -6.59
CA LEU A 44 -26.89 -15.86 -7.72
C LEU A 44 -26.36 -16.84 -8.76
N ASN A 45 -26.42 -16.41 -10.02
CA ASN A 45 -25.78 -17.13 -11.10
C ASN A 45 -24.24 -17.10 -10.93
N GLU A 46 -23.54 -17.91 -11.72
CA GLU A 46 -22.07 -18.03 -11.57
C GLU A 46 -21.35 -16.71 -11.87
N GLU A 47 -21.80 -15.98 -12.90
CA GLU A 47 -21.23 -14.72 -13.36
C GLU A 47 -21.37 -13.62 -12.29
N GLU A 48 -22.56 -13.47 -11.72
CA GLU A 48 -22.89 -12.55 -10.62
C GLU A 48 -22.02 -12.81 -9.39
N ARG A 49 -21.76 -14.08 -9.08
CA ARG A 49 -20.86 -14.45 -7.96
C ARG A 49 -19.43 -14.03 -8.22
N TYR A 50 -18.92 -14.23 -9.44
CA TYR A 50 -17.58 -13.77 -9.80
C TYR A 50 -17.47 -12.25 -9.85
N ASP A 51 -18.53 -11.56 -10.25
CA ASP A 51 -18.61 -10.09 -10.20
C ASP A 51 -18.60 -9.55 -8.77
N LEU A 52 -19.39 -10.15 -7.89
CA LEU A 52 -19.40 -9.83 -6.46
C LEU A 52 -18.02 -10.06 -5.81
N TYR A 53 -17.37 -11.18 -6.15
CA TYR A 53 -16.02 -11.47 -5.69
C TYR A 53 -15.01 -10.41 -6.15
N ARG A 54 -15.06 -10.01 -7.44
CA ARG A 54 -14.22 -8.94 -7.99
C ARG A 54 -14.47 -7.60 -7.28
N TYR A 55 -15.73 -7.27 -7.01
CA TYR A 55 -16.10 -6.07 -6.26
C TYR A 55 -15.49 -6.07 -4.86
N TRP A 56 -15.65 -7.15 -4.10
CA TRP A 56 -15.06 -7.27 -2.76
C TRP A 56 -13.54 -7.22 -2.79
N LEU A 57 -12.92 -7.85 -3.77
CA LEU A 57 -11.46 -7.81 -3.95
C LEU A 57 -10.98 -6.36 -4.21
N LEU A 58 -11.70 -5.60 -5.03
CA LEU A 58 -11.40 -4.20 -5.29
C LEU A 58 -11.52 -3.36 -4.01
N LYS A 59 -12.62 -3.48 -3.28
CA LYS A 59 -12.85 -2.74 -2.02
C LYS A 59 -11.81 -3.08 -0.96
N TYR A 60 -11.44 -4.36 -0.85
CA TYR A 60 -10.41 -4.80 0.08
C TYR A 60 -9.03 -4.21 -0.29
N ARG A 61 -8.65 -4.22 -1.57
CA ARG A 61 -7.41 -3.59 -2.05
C ARG A 61 -7.38 -2.09 -1.76
N GLN A 62 -8.47 -1.38 -2.04
CA GLN A 62 -8.60 0.04 -1.74
C GLN A 62 -8.48 0.32 -0.23
N HIS A 63 -9.12 -0.50 0.60
CA HIS A 63 -9.00 -0.40 2.06
C HIS A 63 -7.55 -0.58 2.53
N LEU A 64 -6.82 -1.57 1.99
CA LEU A 64 -5.41 -1.79 2.31
C LEU A 64 -4.54 -0.61 1.86
N GLN A 65 -4.75 -0.09 0.64
CA GLN A 65 -4.02 1.07 0.12
C GLN A 65 -4.24 2.29 1.02
N ASN A 66 -5.50 2.60 1.35
CA ASN A 66 -5.82 3.70 2.25
C ASN A 66 -5.17 3.52 3.64
N SER A 67 -5.14 2.30 4.15
CA SER A 67 -4.49 1.99 5.43
C SER A 67 -2.99 2.24 5.39
N LEU A 68 -2.32 1.80 4.32
CA LEU A 68 -0.89 2.04 4.09
C LEU A 68 -0.58 3.53 3.94
N ASP A 69 -1.39 4.26 3.16
CA ASP A 69 -1.21 5.69 2.95
C ASP A 69 -1.36 6.47 4.26
N ASN A 70 -2.33 6.10 5.09
CA ASN A 70 -2.53 6.71 6.40
C ASN A 70 -1.33 6.47 7.33
N GLN A 71 -0.83 5.23 7.39
CA GLN A 71 0.36 4.90 8.17
C GLN A 71 1.61 5.62 7.67
N SER A 72 1.80 5.66 6.34
CA SER A 72 2.91 6.35 5.69
C SER A 72 2.90 7.85 5.98
N ARG A 73 1.72 8.49 5.91
CA ARG A 73 1.55 9.91 6.28
C ARG A 73 1.92 10.15 7.74
N GLY A 74 1.42 9.33 8.66
CA GLY A 74 1.75 9.45 10.09
C GLY A 74 3.25 9.33 10.35
N TYR A 75 3.89 8.34 9.74
CA TYR A 75 5.34 8.17 9.81
C TYR A 75 6.10 9.38 9.26
N ASN A 76 5.75 9.86 8.07
CA ASN A 76 6.43 10.98 7.43
C ASN A 76 6.32 12.27 8.25
N VAL A 77 5.17 12.53 8.87
CA VAL A 77 4.98 13.66 9.78
C VAL A 77 5.83 13.51 11.04
N ALA A 78 5.86 12.34 11.66
CA ALA A 78 6.70 12.11 12.83
C ALA A 78 8.20 12.26 12.49
N ALA A 79 8.62 11.74 11.33
CA ALA A 79 10.00 11.84 10.85
C ALA A 79 10.39 13.29 10.53
N SER A 80 9.49 14.10 9.93
CA SER A 80 9.78 15.51 9.64
C SER A 80 9.89 16.34 10.92
N ILE A 81 9.00 16.13 11.88
CA ILE A 81 9.05 16.78 13.20
C ILE A 81 10.35 16.42 13.91
N LEU A 82 10.73 15.14 13.93
CA LEU A 82 12.00 14.70 14.53
C LEU A 82 13.21 15.33 13.84
N ALA A 83 13.20 15.43 12.51
CA ALA A 83 14.29 16.07 11.76
C ALA A 83 14.41 17.56 12.11
N GLU A 84 13.29 18.27 12.27
CA GLU A 84 13.28 19.68 12.68
C GLU A 84 13.83 19.85 14.10
N TYR A 85 13.41 19.00 15.06
CA TYR A 85 13.94 19.05 16.42
C TYR A 85 15.44 18.78 16.47
N ARG A 86 15.92 17.77 15.72
CA ARG A 86 17.37 17.48 15.63
C ARG A 86 18.14 18.64 15.03
N GLN A 87 17.60 19.30 14.00
CA GLN A 87 18.25 20.48 13.42
C GLN A 87 18.34 21.64 14.43
N LYS A 88 17.31 21.85 15.26
CA LYS A 88 17.33 22.84 16.33
C LYS A 88 18.32 22.47 17.43
N GLU A 89 18.35 21.20 17.83
CA GLU A 89 19.30 20.68 18.81
C GLU A 89 20.74 20.87 18.34
N ASP A 90 21.05 20.48 17.09
CA ASP A 90 22.35 20.69 16.46
C ASP A 90 22.74 22.18 16.46
N TYR A 91 21.80 23.08 16.17
CA TYR A 91 22.02 24.52 16.22
C TYR A 91 22.40 25.02 17.62
N TYR A 92 21.63 24.64 18.65
CA TYR A 92 21.91 25.07 20.02
C TYR A 92 23.20 24.48 20.56
N LEU A 93 23.48 23.21 20.26
CA LEU A 93 24.76 22.59 20.59
C LEU A 93 25.92 23.39 19.99
N LEU A 94 25.87 23.70 18.68
CA LEU A 94 26.92 24.48 18.03
C LEU A 94 27.08 25.89 18.62
N LYS A 95 25.96 26.53 19.01
CA LYS A 95 25.98 27.87 19.61
C LYS A 95 26.61 27.89 20.99
N ASP A 96 26.30 26.91 21.83
CA ASP A 96 26.68 26.92 23.25
C ASP A 96 28.05 26.27 23.52
N THR A 97 28.64 25.63 22.51
CA THR A 97 29.97 24.99 22.62
C THR A 97 31.12 25.97 22.42
N ILE A 98 32.16 25.85 23.25
CA ILE A 98 33.36 26.70 23.20
C ILE A 98 34.34 26.24 22.09
N ILE A 99 34.45 24.94 21.86
CA ILE A 99 35.30 24.34 20.81
C ILE A 99 34.54 23.16 20.20
N VAL A 100 34.43 23.12 18.87
CA VAL A 100 33.79 22.01 18.14
C VAL A 100 34.78 21.38 17.19
N ALA A 101 34.99 20.06 17.32
CA ALA A 101 35.70 19.27 16.32
C ALA A 101 34.69 18.58 15.41
N MET A 102 34.72 18.88 14.11
CA MET A 102 33.83 18.31 13.11
C MET A 102 34.61 17.61 12.00
N THR A 103 34.04 16.56 11.43
CA THR A 103 34.52 15.99 10.17
C THR A 103 34.22 16.97 9.03
N THR A 104 35.00 16.92 7.95
CA THR A 104 34.87 17.87 6.82
C THR A 104 33.48 17.84 6.16
N THR A 105 32.84 16.67 6.07
CA THR A 105 31.45 16.52 5.60
C THR A 105 30.44 17.18 6.53
N CYS A 106 30.65 17.07 7.84
CA CYS A 106 29.80 17.72 8.84
C CYS A 106 29.96 19.24 8.78
N ALA A 107 31.20 19.73 8.69
CA ALA A 107 31.48 21.15 8.53
C ALA A 107 30.81 21.75 7.27
N ALA A 108 30.81 21.00 6.15
CA ALA A 108 30.10 21.42 4.93
C ALA A 108 28.56 21.45 5.12
N LYS A 109 28.00 20.46 5.81
CA LYS A 109 26.55 20.40 6.08
C LYS A 109 26.05 21.56 6.95
N TYR A 110 26.81 21.96 7.96
CA TYR A 110 26.43 23.04 8.88
C TYR A 110 27.05 24.40 8.51
N HIS A 111 27.73 24.51 7.36
CA HIS A 111 28.43 25.72 6.93
C HIS A 111 27.54 26.98 7.00
N ASN A 112 26.35 26.91 6.39
CA ASN A 112 25.39 28.02 6.37
C ASN A 112 24.82 28.39 7.75
N VAL A 113 24.87 27.46 8.70
CA VAL A 113 24.38 27.67 10.07
C VAL A 113 25.49 28.30 10.92
N LEU A 114 26.73 27.82 10.77
CA LEU A 114 27.92 28.36 11.42
C LEU A 114 28.25 29.79 10.93
N GLU A 115 28.03 30.09 9.66
CA GLU A 115 28.24 31.45 9.11
C GLU A 115 27.27 32.49 9.70
N LYS A 116 26.12 32.05 10.22
CA LYS A 116 25.07 32.91 10.80
C LYS A 116 25.12 33.03 12.32
N LEU A 117 25.96 32.24 12.99
CA LEU A 117 26.22 32.32 14.43
C LEU A 117 27.19 33.46 14.73
#